data_AF-A0A180GD95-F1
#
_entry.id   AF-A0A180GD95-F1
#
_cell.length_a   1.000
_cell.length_b   1.000
_cell.length_c   1.000
_cell.angle_alpha   90.00
_cell.angle_beta   90.00
_cell.angle_gamma   90.00
#
_symmetry.space_group_name_H-M   'P 1'
#
loop_
_entity.id
_entity.type
_entity.pdbx_description
1 polymer ?
#
loop_
_entity_poly.entity_id
_entity_poly.type
_entity_poly.pdbx_seq_one_letter_code
_entity_poly.pdbx_strand_id
1 'polypeptide(L)'
;MLGTSVLPFPDQSESRRRRLLVCRIAQQNRRTVQQILDSDLDNKLDSSDSNEETHPPPKKMRQPNKDRDHLKHHESMMKDYFSKSSRYNSRDFCQRFHMERGLVVRIIEDLTKNYPFFVQKAVRIHVSISKQQTV
;
A
#
# COMPACT_ATOMS: atom_id res chain seq x y z
N MET A 1 5.01 20.38 -39.38
CA MET A 1 4.96 18.96 -39.77
C MET A 1 5.60 18.15 -38.66
N LEU A 2 4.81 17.64 -37.70
CA LEU A 2 5.32 16.84 -36.59
C LEU A 2 5.50 15.39 -37.09
N GLY A 3 6.75 14.97 -37.25
CA GLY A 3 7.09 13.61 -37.64
C GLY A 3 6.82 12.65 -36.48
N THR A 4 5.88 11.73 -36.66
CA THR A 4 5.67 10.61 -35.76
C THR A 4 6.80 9.60 -35.94
N SER A 5 7.74 9.53 -34.99
CA SER A 5 8.71 8.44 -34.93
C SER A 5 7.99 7.18 -34.45
N VAL A 6 7.40 6.43 -35.40
CA VAL A 6 6.96 5.06 -35.15
C VAL A 6 8.23 4.26 -34.89
N LEU A 7 8.44 3.85 -33.63
CA LEU A 7 9.53 2.93 -33.28
C LEU A 7 9.31 1.65 -34.11
N PRO A 8 10.32 1.19 -34.88
CA PRO A 8 10.18 -0.01 -35.69
C PRO A 8 9.80 -1.18 -34.78
N PHE A 9 8.84 -1.99 -35.22
CA PHE A 9 8.53 -3.24 -34.53
C PHE A 9 9.82 -4.06 -34.40
N PRO A 10 10.14 -4.57 -33.19
CA PRO A 10 11.39 -5.27 -32.97
C PRO A 10 11.48 -6.49 -33.88
N ASP A 11 12.55 -6.55 -34.67
CA ASP A 11 12.84 -7.68 -35.55
C ASP A 11 12.76 -9.00 -34.76
N GLN A 12 12.27 -10.04 -35.42
CA GLN A 12 12.05 -11.36 -34.81
C GLN A 12 13.37 -11.94 -34.25
N SER A 13 14.51 -11.51 -34.78
CA SER A 13 15.86 -11.78 -34.27
C SER A 13 16.12 -11.17 -32.88
N GLU A 14 15.74 -9.90 -32.67
CA GLU A 14 15.88 -9.19 -31.39
C GLU A 14 14.95 -9.74 -30.31
N SER A 15 13.73 -10.12 -30.70
CA SER A 15 12.79 -10.80 -29.81
C SER A 15 13.33 -12.15 -29.33
N ARG A 16 13.98 -12.92 -30.21
CA ARG A 16 14.65 -14.18 -29.85
C ARG A 16 15.84 -13.94 -28.92
N ARG A 17 16.68 -12.92 -29.20
CA ARG A 17 17.83 -12.55 -28.35
C ARG A 17 17.40 -12.18 -26.93
N ARG A 18 16.33 -11.38 -26.79
CA ARG A 18 15.76 -11.01 -25.49
C ARG A 18 15.28 -12.22 -24.71
N ARG A 19 14.57 -13.14 -25.36
CA ARG A 19 14.10 -14.39 -24.73
C ARG A 19 15.26 -15.25 -24.25
N LEU A 20 16.31 -15.39 -25.07
CA LEU A 20 17.51 -16.15 -24.69
C LEU A 20 18.25 -15.51 -23.51
N LEU A 21 18.34 -14.18 -23.46
CA LEU A 21 18.94 -13.45 -22.35
C LEU A 21 18.18 -13.68 -21.04
N VAL A 22 16.84 -13.57 -21.07
CA VAL A 22 15.99 -13.82 -19.90
C VAL A 22 16.14 -15.26 -19.40
N CYS A 23 16.16 -16.24 -20.30
CA CYS A 23 16.38 -17.64 -19.94
C CYS A 23 17.77 -17.85 -19.28
N ARG A 24 18.82 -17.22 -19.82
CA ARG A 24 20.18 -17.30 -19.26
C ARG A 24 20.24 -16.71 -17.84
N ILE A 25 19.63 -15.53 -17.64
CA ILE A 25 19.57 -14.87 -16.34
C ILE A 25 18.80 -15.73 -15.33
N ALA A 26 17.63 -16.24 -15.71
CA ALA A 26 16.82 -17.09 -14.83
C ALA A 26 17.56 -18.38 -14.44
N GLN A 27 18.31 -18.97 -15.37
CA GLN A 27 19.10 -20.16 -15.10
C GLN A 27 20.31 -19.88 -14.20
N GLN A 28 20.97 -18.73 -14.37
CA GLN A 28 22.05 -18.29 -13.49
C GLN A 28 21.53 -18.07 -12.06
N ASN A 29 20.40 -17.38 -11.91
CA ASN A 29 19.77 -17.16 -10.60
C ASN A 29 19.43 -18.47 -9.89
N ARG A 30 18.91 -19.47 -10.63
CA ARG A 30 18.66 -20.81 -10.06
C ARG A 30 19.94 -21.48 -9.54
N ARG A 31 21.05 -21.38 -10.29
CA ARG A 31 22.35 -21.95 -9.85
C ARG A 31 22.89 -21.27 -8.61
N THR A 32 22.81 -19.94 -8.56
CA THR A 32 23.26 -19.16 -7.39
C THR A 32 22.45 -19.51 -6.14
N VAL A 33 21.13 -19.63 -6.25
CA VAL A 33 20.28 -20.03 -5.11
C VAL A 33 20.63 -21.42 -4.62
N GLN A 34 20.87 -22.38 -5.53
CA GLN A 34 21.27 -23.73 -5.13
C GLN A 34 22.60 -23.75 -4.39
N GLN A 35 23.59 -22.99 -4.85
CA GLN A 35 24.89 -22.88 -4.18
C GLN A 35 24.79 -22.31 -2.76
N ILE A 36 23.92 -21.32 -2.55
CA ILE A 36 23.68 -20.73 -1.22
C ILE A 36 23.04 -21.76 -0.28
N LEU A 37 22.04 -22.51 -0.77
CA LEU A 37 21.36 -23.53 0.03
C LEU A 37 22.31 -24.68 0.38
N ASP A 38 23.15 -25.13 -0.55
CA ASP A 38 24.10 -26.21 -0.32
C ASP A 38 25.20 -25.80 0.70
N SER A 39 25.60 -24.52 0.77
CA SER A 39 26.57 -24.03 1.76
C SER A 39 26.04 -23.92 3.20
N ASP A 40 24.72 -23.86 3.39
CA ASP A 40 24.10 -23.68 4.72
C ASP A 40 23.75 -25.01 5.42
N LEU A 41 23.89 -26.16 4.74
CA LEU A 41 23.52 -27.47 5.29
C LEU A 41 24.62 -28.13 6.14
N ASP A 42 25.87 -27.67 6.07
CA ASP A 42 26.99 -28.30 6.79
C ASP A 42 27.09 -27.89 8.28
N ASN A 43 26.30 -26.91 8.74
CA ASN A 43 26.45 -26.32 10.08
C ASN A 43 25.39 -26.75 11.13
N LYS A 44 24.56 -27.77 10.89
CA LYS A 44 23.47 -28.07 11.84
C LYS A 44 23.07 -29.53 11.97
N LEU A 45 24.03 -30.41 12.23
CA LEU A 45 23.77 -31.68 12.91
C LEU A 45 24.94 -32.01 13.83
N ASP A 46 25.01 -31.34 14.98
CA ASP A 46 25.60 -31.94 16.17
C ASP A 46 24.63 -31.82 17.34
N SER A 47 24.47 -32.94 18.02
CA SER A 47 23.48 -33.24 19.05
C SER A 47 24.21 -33.24 20.38
N SER A 48 23.88 -32.33 21.30
CA SER A 48 24.15 -32.57 22.71
C SER A 48 23.20 -31.82 23.62
N ASP A 49 22.55 -32.60 24.49
CA ASP A 49 21.71 -32.22 25.60
C ASP A 49 22.43 -31.23 26.52
N SER A 50 21.91 -30.00 26.62
CA SER A 50 22.32 -29.04 27.63
C SER A 50 21.12 -28.18 27.98
N ASN A 51 20.65 -28.41 29.19
CA ASN A 51 19.72 -27.65 30.02
C ASN A 51 19.94 -26.13 29.95
N GLU A 52 19.44 -25.51 28.89
CA GLU A 52 19.31 -24.06 28.76
C GLU A 52 17.95 -23.64 29.32
N GLU A 53 18.02 -23.01 30.49
CA GLU A 53 16.92 -22.29 31.13
C GLU A 53 16.32 -21.32 30.09
N THR A 54 15.14 -21.65 29.56
CA THR A 54 14.52 -20.89 28.48
C THR A 54 14.03 -19.55 29.03
N HIS A 55 14.92 -18.54 29.05
CA HIS A 55 14.52 -17.17 29.32
C HIS A 55 13.44 -16.77 28.30
N PRO A 56 12.26 -16.28 28.75
CA PRO A 56 11.23 -15.83 27.83
C PRO A 56 11.82 -14.73 26.95
N PRO A 57 11.57 -14.75 25.63
CA PRO A 57 12.11 -13.74 24.73
C PRO A 57 11.71 -12.35 25.23
N PRO A 58 12.63 -11.36 25.16
CA PRO A 58 12.35 -10.02 25.65
C PRO A 58 11.07 -9.50 24.99
N LYS A 59 10.11 -9.06 25.82
CA LYS A 59 8.83 -8.52 25.35
C LYS A 59 9.13 -7.35 24.41
N LYS A 60 8.91 -7.54 23.11
CA LYS A 60 9.06 -6.47 22.12
C LYS A 60 8.08 -5.36 22.50
N MET A 61 8.60 -4.24 23.02
CA MET A 61 7.80 -3.05 23.26
C MET A 61 7.24 -2.58 21.92
N ARG A 62 5.91 -2.47 21.83
CA ARG A 62 5.26 -1.94 20.63
C ARG A 62 5.73 -0.50 20.43
N GLN A 63 6.18 -0.19 19.22
CA GLN A 63 6.47 1.18 18.82
C GLN A 63 5.20 2.04 18.98
N PRO A 64 5.31 3.29 19.43
CA PRO A 64 4.16 4.19 19.50
C PRO A 64 3.55 4.38 18.11
N ASN A 65 2.24 4.66 18.09
CA ASN A 65 1.55 4.88 16.83
C ASN A 65 2.14 6.12 16.13
N LYS A 66 2.52 5.98 14.86
CA LYS A 66 3.03 7.11 14.08
C LYS A 66 1.88 8.04 13.74
N ASP A 67 2.09 9.35 13.87
CA ASP A 67 1.19 10.33 13.29
C ASP A 67 1.25 10.19 11.77
N ARG A 68 0.08 10.03 11.14
CA ARG A 68 -0.06 9.82 9.69
C ARG A 68 -0.80 10.98 9.03
N ASP A 69 -0.96 12.12 9.70
CA ASP A 69 -1.72 13.27 9.21
C ASP A 69 -3.13 12.85 8.73
N HIS A 70 -3.84 12.11 9.57
CA HIS A 70 -5.09 11.43 9.20
C HIS A 70 -6.13 12.37 8.57
N LEU A 71 -6.27 13.59 9.10
CA LEU A 71 -7.21 14.60 8.61
C LEU A 71 -6.86 15.08 7.21
N LYS A 72 -5.59 15.42 6.99
CA LYS A 72 -5.09 15.88 5.69
C LYS A 72 -5.29 14.81 4.61
N HIS A 73 -5.02 13.55 4.95
CA HIS A 73 -5.22 12.45 4.01
C HIS A 73 -6.70 12.19 3.73
N HIS A 74 -7.56 12.31 4.75
CA HIS A 74 -9.01 12.22 4.59
C HIS A 74 -9.53 13.30 3.63
N GLU A 75 -9.16 14.56 3.84
CA GLU A 75 -9.56 15.67 2.97
C GLU A 75 -9.11 15.45 1.52
N SER A 76 -7.86 15.02 1.31
CA SER A 76 -7.35 14.71 -0.03
C SER A 76 -8.17 13.59 -0.67
N MET A 77 -8.49 12.53 0.07
CA MET A 77 -9.27 11.41 -0.45
C MET A 77 -10.70 11.83 -0.83
N MET A 78 -11.34 12.64 0.01
CA MET A 78 -12.68 13.18 -0.27
C MET A 78 -12.65 14.05 -1.53
N LYS A 79 -11.64 14.90 -1.67
CA LYS A 79 -11.46 15.73 -2.87
C LYS A 79 -11.22 14.89 -4.12
N ASP A 80 -10.36 13.89 -4.05
CA ASP A 80 -9.92 13.14 -5.22
C ASP A 80 -10.99 12.18 -5.75
N TYR A 81 -11.76 11.55 -4.87
CA TYR A 81 -12.70 10.48 -5.23
C TYR A 81 -14.17 10.87 -5.07
N PHE A 82 -14.50 11.73 -4.11
CA PHE A 82 -15.89 12.02 -3.71
C PHE A 82 -16.34 13.45 -4.06
N SER A 83 -15.50 14.27 -4.71
CA SER A 83 -15.92 15.58 -5.23
C SER A 83 -16.66 15.47 -6.57
N LYS A 84 -17.38 16.54 -6.95
CA LYS A 84 -18.13 16.59 -8.22
C LYS A 84 -17.17 16.64 -9.43
N SER A 85 -16.03 17.31 -9.25
CA SER A 85 -14.90 17.35 -10.18
C SER A 85 -13.81 16.37 -9.72
N SER A 86 -14.17 15.09 -9.51
CA SER A 86 -13.22 14.10 -8.99
C SER A 86 -12.08 13.89 -9.98
N ARG A 87 -10.87 13.73 -9.46
CA ARG A 87 -9.67 13.50 -10.27
C ARG A 87 -9.70 12.13 -10.94
N TYR A 88 -10.36 11.18 -10.29
CA TYR A 88 -10.53 9.81 -10.75
C TYR A 88 -11.95 9.61 -11.29
N ASN A 89 -12.06 8.87 -12.39
CA ASN A 89 -13.34 8.53 -12.99
C ASN A 89 -13.99 7.33 -12.27
N SER A 90 -15.20 6.95 -12.66
CA SER A 90 -15.91 5.83 -12.05
C SER A 90 -15.19 4.49 -12.19
N ARG A 91 -14.46 4.25 -13.29
CA ARG A 91 -13.69 3.02 -13.50
C ARG A 91 -12.53 2.92 -12.51
N ASP A 92 -11.80 4.01 -12.32
CA ASP A 92 -10.70 4.08 -11.36
C ASP A 92 -11.21 3.93 -9.91
N PHE A 93 -12.37 4.52 -9.62
CA PHE A 93 -13.05 4.36 -8.33
C PHE A 93 -13.42 2.88 -8.09
N CYS A 94 -14.07 2.23 -9.05
CA CYS A 94 -14.41 0.81 -8.96
C CYS A 94 -13.16 -0.08 -8.86
N GLN A 95 -12.07 0.26 -9.56
CA GLN A 95 -10.83 -0.51 -9.44
C GLN A 95 -10.22 -0.41 -8.04
N ARG A 96 -10.36 0.74 -7.36
CA ARG A 96 -9.75 0.98 -6.04
C ARG A 96 -10.62 0.52 -4.88
N PHE A 97 -11.93 0.72 -4.96
CA PHE A 97 -12.89 0.40 -3.88
C PHE A 97 -13.72 -0.84 -4.16
N HIS A 98 -13.60 -1.44 -5.36
CA HIS A 98 -14.37 -2.61 -5.81
C HIS A 98 -15.90 -2.41 -5.75
N MET A 99 -16.35 -1.16 -5.77
CA MET A 99 -17.75 -0.77 -5.67
C MET A 99 -18.01 0.48 -6.49
N GLU A 100 -19.26 0.65 -6.92
CA GLU A 100 -19.70 1.90 -7.52
C GLU A 100 -19.71 3.03 -6.47
N ARG A 101 -19.33 4.23 -6.90
CA ARG A 101 -19.29 5.41 -6.02
C ARG A 101 -20.66 5.73 -5.41
N GLY A 102 -21.74 5.63 -6.20
CA GLY A 102 -23.10 5.87 -5.71
C GLY A 102 -23.50 4.91 -4.58
N LEU A 103 -23.10 3.64 -4.68
CA LEU A 103 -23.36 2.63 -3.65
C LEU A 103 -22.62 2.97 -2.35
N VAL A 104 -21.36 3.36 -2.43
CA VAL A 104 -20.57 3.76 -1.25
C VAL A 104 -21.24 4.93 -0.53
N VAL A 105 -21.68 5.95 -1.26
CA VAL A 105 -22.36 7.12 -0.67
C VAL A 105 -23.65 6.70 0.05
N ARG A 106 -24.49 5.86 -0.59
CA ARG A 106 -25.72 5.36 0.05
C ARG A 106 -25.44 4.58 1.33
N ILE A 107 -24.44 3.70 1.32
CA ILE A 107 -24.04 2.95 2.52
C ILE A 107 -23.61 3.91 3.64
N ILE A 108 -22.83 4.95 3.33
CA ILE A 108 -22.41 5.94 4.33
C ILE A 108 -23.62 6.69 4.89
N GLU A 109 -24.54 7.13 4.04
CA GLU A 109 -25.77 7.81 4.44
C GLU A 109 -26.65 6.92 5.34
N ASP A 110 -26.86 5.67 4.95
CA ASP A 110 -27.63 4.69 5.74
C ASP A 110 -26.97 4.40 7.08
N LEU A 111 -25.64 4.24 7.11
CA LEU A 111 -24.90 4.00 8.34
C LEU A 111 -24.94 5.21 9.28
N THR A 112 -24.69 6.41 8.76
CA THR A 112 -24.71 7.64 9.57
C THR A 112 -26.09 7.97 10.10
N LYS A 113 -27.15 7.63 9.34
CA LYS A 113 -28.54 7.79 9.77
C LYS A 113 -28.95 6.80 10.87
N ASN A 114 -28.57 5.53 10.72
CA ASN A 114 -29.01 4.47 11.65
C ASN A 114 -28.12 4.33 12.88
N TYR A 115 -26.84 4.69 12.75
CA TYR A 115 -25.82 4.43 13.77
C TYR A 115 -25.04 5.72 14.10
N PRO A 116 -25.35 6.38 15.23
CA PRO A 116 -24.65 7.59 15.68
C PRO A 116 -23.14 7.43 15.89
N PHE A 117 -22.65 6.19 15.98
CA PHE A 117 -21.22 5.87 16.12
C PHE A 117 -20.37 6.38 14.94
N PHE A 118 -20.92 6.40 13.72
CA PHE A 118 -20.17 6.82 12.53
C PHE A 118 -20.14 8.34 12.35
N VAL A 119 -20.85 9.10 13.17
CA VAL A 119 -20.77 10.55 13.19
C VAL A 119 -19.62 10.94 14.10
N GLN A 120 -18.58 11.56 13.54
CA GLN A 120 -17.48 12.09 14.34
C GLN A 120 -18.02 13.17 15.28
N LYS A 121 -18.07 12.84 16.58
CA LYS A 121 -18.45 13.81 17.61
C LYS A 121 -17.49 14.98 17.54
N ALA A 122 -18.02 16.21 17.53
CA ALA A 122 -17.20 17.40 17.69
C ALA A 122 -16.43 17.26 19.00
N VAL A 123 -15.13 17.01 18.90
CA VAL A 123 -14.24 17.13 20.05
C VAL A 123 -14.30 18.60 20.43
N ARG A 124 -14.67 18.90 21.67
CA ARG A 124 -14.75 20.27 22.19
C ARG A 124 -13.33 20.82 22.28
N ILE A 125 -12.77 21.22 21.14
CA ILE A 125 -11.54 21.99 21.09
C ILE A 125 -11.96 23.40 21.54
N HIS A 126 -11.47 23.84 22.70
CA HIS A 126 -11.60 25.24 23.11
C HIS A 126 -10.80 26.09 22.14
N VAL A 127 -11.40 26.44 21.00
CA VAL A 127 -10.86 27.45 20.10
C VAL A 127 -11.33 28.79 20.63
N SER A 128 -10.39 29.54 21.20
CA SER A 128 -10.55 30.94 21.58
C SER A 128 -10.71 31.77 20.30
N ILE A 129 -11.89 31.75 19.70
CA ILE A 129 -12.23 32.66 18.62
C ILE A 129 -12.44 34.02 19.29
N SER A 130 -11.43 34.88 19.21
CA SER A 130 -11.55 36.29 19.56
C SER A 130 -12.61 36.90 18.63
N LYS A 131 -13.76 37.27 19.22
CA LYS A 131 -14.76 38.07 18.54
C LYS A 131 -14.10 39.42 18.23
N GLN A 132 -13.77 39.67 16.97
CA GLN A 132 -13.47 41.04 16.55
C GLN A 132 -14.79 41.81 16.50
N GLN A 133 -14.79 42.90 17.26
CA GLN A 133 -15.80 43.93 17.40
C GLN A 133 -16.16 44.50 16.01
N THR A 134 -17.45 44.56 15.69
CA THR A 134 -17.96 45.45 14.63
C THR A 134 -18.73 46.56 15.32
N VAL A 135 -18.31 47.81 15.06
CA VAL A 135 -18.96 49.06 15.46
C VAL A 135 -19.95 49.45 14.38
#